data_AF-A0A1R1EJA0-F1
#
_entry.id   AF-A0A1R1EJA0-F1
#
_cell.length_a   1.000
_cell.length_b   1.000
_cell.length_c   1.000
_cell.angle_alpha   90.00
_cell.angle_beta   90.00
_cell.angle_gamma   90.00
#
_symmetry.space_group_name_H-M   'P 1'
#
loop_
_entity.id
_entity.type
_entity.pdbx_description
1 polymer ?
#
loop_
_entity_poly.entity_id
_entity_poly.type
_entity_poly.pdbx_seq_one_letter_code
_entity_poly.pdbx_strand_id
1 'polypeptide(L)'
;MAIIEVVEYEGPPGVFAWRYPNQELGTWTQLIVHETQEAILFKGGRALDSFVAGRHTLSTANIPILSNLINLPFGGKSPFTAEVWFVNKLRSLDVKWGTASPIQLQDPKFNIIVSLRAFGQFGVEIEDARKFLLKLVGTLPSFDQDTLVKYYRGVLTSNINEMISSYIIHKKISVVEINAYAAEISKHVRDTIAPSFEEMGISLVNFFIDSINFPENDPSTQRIKEALAKKAEMDIIGFTYQQERSYDTLESAAKNPGSTAGIVGSGLGMGLGMAGSMYDAVQQMAGNVKVQTTSDMDVKQKACVTCGQLNAADSKFCSACGQSLTLGAAGIPAKKIVCSDCGQPLPPNAKFCLNCGDPYNACPACGYDFKIGSVNCNSCGTLLPKLCRECGEWMDPKARFCPGCGTSSILKCSNCQAEVQHGQKFCMECGHAQT
;
A
#
# COMPACT_ATOMS: atom_id res chain seq x y z
N MET A 1 2.36 35.84 46.82
CA MET A 1 1.68 34.54 46.64
C MET A 1 0.20 34.83 46.47
N ALA A 2 -0.42 34.40 45.38
CA ALA A 2 -1.85 34.61 45.16
C ALA A 2 -2.64 33.91 46.27
N ILE A 3 -3.62 34.61 46.85
CA ILE A 3 -4.46 34.10 47.94
C ILE A 3 -5.46 33.05 47.43
N ILE A 4 -5.70 33.03 46.11
CA ILE A 4 -6.65 32.17 45.40
C ILE A 4 -5.92 31.63 44.17
N GLU A 5 -5.87 30.31 44.04
CA GLU A 5 -5.38 29.61 42.85
C GLU A 5 -6.51 29.53 41.83
N VAL A 6 -6.20 29.78 40.55
CA VAL A 6 -7.14 29.64 39.44
C VAL A 6 -6.69 28.43 38.63
N VAL A 7 -7.62 27.50 38.40
CA VAL A 7 -7.44 26.31 37.57
C VAL A 7 -8.35 26.45 36.37
N GLU A 8 -7.75 26.53 35.19
CA GLU A 8 -8.46 26.62 33.92
C GLU A 8 -7.77 25.75 32.87
N TYR A 9 -8.43 25.55 31.74
CA TYR A 9 -7.86 24.76 30.66
C TYR A 9 -6.77 25.54 29.92
N GLU A 10 -5.54 25.05 30.01
CA GLU A 10 -4.37 25.56 29.28
C GLU A 10 -3.79 24.50 28.32
N GLY A 11 -4.58 23.46 28.02
CA GLY A 11 -4.17 22.38 27.13
C GLY A 11 -4.07 22.81 25.67
N PRO A 12 -3.33 22.04 24.83
CA PRO A 12 -3.20 22.35 23.42
C PRO A 12 -4.50 22.09 22.65
N PRO A 13 -4.71 22.75 21.50
CA PRO A 13 -5.90 22.54 20.67
C PRO A 13 -5.95 21.09 20.14
N GLY A 14 -7.16 20.60 19.83
CA GLY A 14 -7.34 19.25 19.27
C GLY A 14 -7.25 18.10 20.29
N VAL A 15 -7.19 18.40 21.58
CA VAL A 15 -7.19 17.43 22.67
C VAL A 15 -8.62 17.20 23.19
N PHE A 16 -9.00 15.93 23.34
CA PHE A 16 -10.29 15.52 23.88
C PHE A 16 -10.31 15.49 25.41
N ALA A 17 -9.22 15.07 26.04
CA ALA A 17 -9.05 15.15 27.48
C ALA A 17 -7.65 15.57 27.87
N TRP A 18 -7.54 16.44 28.87
CA TRP A 18 -6.28 16.95 29.38
C TRP A 18 -6.30 17.00 30.90
N ARG A 19 -5.25 16.48 31.52
CA ARG A 19 -5.07 16.55 32.97
C ARG A 19 -4.29 17.81 33.34
N TYR A 20 -4.85 18.58 34.27
CA TYR A 20 -4.16 19.72 34.84
C TYR A 20 -2.87 19.27 35.56
N PRO A 21 -1.71 19.91 35.33
CA PRO A 21 -0.42 19.41 35.83
C PRO A 21 -0.27 19.44 37.36
N ASN A 22 -0.83 20.46 38.03
CA ASN A 22 -0.72 20.59 39.47
C ASN A 22 -1.84 19.79 40.17
N GLN A 23 -1.45 18.94 41.12
CA GLN A 23 -2.38 18.12 41.92
C GLN A 23 -2.60 18.68 43.33
N GLU A 24 -1.77 19.62 43.76
CA GLU A 24 -1.88 20.25 45.07
C GLU A 24 -2.81 21.47 44.96
N LEU A 25 -4.10 21.24 45.20
CA LEU A 25 -5.11 22.28 45.12
C LEU A 25 -5.34 22.93 46.47
N GLY A 26 -5.33 24.27 46.49
CA GLY A 26 -5.70 25.04 47.67
C GLY A 26 -7.17 24.87 48.08
N THR A 27 -7.45 25.01 49.39
CA THR A 27 -8.82 25.26 49.84
C THR A 27 -9.24 26.62 49.25
N TRP A 28 -10.33 26.67 48.48
CA TRP A 28 -10.83 27.85 47.72
C TRP A 28 -10.28 28.07 46.31
N THR A 29 -9.64 27.07 45.70
CA THR A 29 -9.27 27.12 44.28
C THR A 29 -10.49 27.43 43.40
N GLN A 30 -10.34 28.38 42.47
CA GLN A 30 -11.35 28.72 41.48
C GLN A 30 -11.14 27.87 40.23
N LEU A 31 -12.07 26.98 39.95
CA LEU A 31 -12.10 26.19 38.73
C LEU A 31 -12.92 26.93 37.67
N ILE A 32 -12.32 27.25 36.54
CA ILE A 32 -12.99 27.86 35.38
C ILE A 32 -13.13 26.79 34.31
N VAL A 33 -14.37 26.51 33.91
CA VAL A 33 -14.71 25.55 32.86
C VAL A 33 -15.32 26.32 31.68
N HIS A 34 -14.75 26.16 30.49
CA HIS A 34 -15.28 26.82 29.30
C HIS A 34 -16.60 26.20 28.83
N GLU A 35 -17.36 26.94 28.01
CA GLU A 35 -18.70 26.54 27.55
C GLU A 35 -18.73 25.17 26.86
N THR A 36 -17.66 24.83 26.16
CA THR A 36 -17.53 23.59 25.39
C THR A 36 -16.75 22.51 26.15
N GLN A 37 -16.69 22.60 27.48
CA GLN A 37 -15.91 21.71 28.32
C GLN A 37 -16.71 21.20 29.51
N GLU A 38 -16.25 20.06 30.01
CA GLU A 38 -16.65 19.51 31.29
C GLU A 38 -15.38 19.19 32.09
N ALA A 39 -15.34 19.56 33.36
CA ALA A 39 -14.22 19.23 34.23
C ALA A 39 -14.60 18.11 35.20
N ILE A 40 -13.73 17.12 35.40
CA ILE A 40 -13.92 16.01 36.33
C ILE A 40 -12.82 16.01 37.37
N LEU A 41 -13.21 15.97 38.63
CA LEU A 41 -12.28 15.90 39.76
C LEU A 41 -12.05 14.44 40.16
N PHE A 42 -10.78 14.03 40.22
CA PHE A 42 -10.36 12.74 40.73
C PHE A 42 -9.65 12.89 42.06
N LYS A 43 -9.91 11.98 43.00
CA LYS A 43 -9.16 11.88 44.25
C LYS A 43 -9.03 10.43 44.67
N GLY A 44 -7.83 10.04 45.10
CA GLY A 44 -7.56 8.67 45.55
C GLY A 44 -7.93 7.61 44.50
N GLY A 45 -7.73 7.92 43.22
CA GLY A 45 -8.06 7.03 42.10
C GLY A 45 -9.55 6.90 41.76
N ARG A 46 -10.43 7.73 42.33
CA ARG A 46 -11.88 7.72 42.04
C ARG A 46 -12.30 9.03 41.39
N ALA A 47 -13.08 8.95 40.32
CA ALA A 47 -13.80 10.10 39.77
C ALA A 47 -14.90 10.51 40.76
N LEU A 48 -14.87 11.75 41.24
CA LEU A 48 -15.80 12.26 42.24
C LEU A 48 -16.90 13.09 41.59
N ASP A 49 -16.66 14.37 41.40
CA ASP A 49 -17.64 15.33 40.88
C ASP A 49 -17.29 15.75 39.45
N SER A 50 -18.34 16.14 38.72
CA SER A 50 -18.28 16.72 37.37
C SER A 50 -18.79 18.17 37.41
N PHE A 51 -18.07 19.06 36.76
CA PHE A 51 -18.35 20.49 36.70
C PHE A 51 -18.61 20.89 35.26
N VAL A 52 -19.80 21.44 35.00
CA VAL A 52 -20.18 22.02 33.72
C VAL A 52 -19.55 23.40 33.52
N ALA A 53 -19.77 24.02 32.36
CA ALA A 53 -19.33 25.36 32.06
C ALA A 53 -19.64 26.39 33.17
N GLY A 54 -18.67 27.27 33.45
CA GLY A 54 -18.80 28.33 34.44
C GLY A 54 -17.64 28.36 35.43
N ARG A 55 -17.78 29.25 36.42
CA ARG A 55 -16.83 29.40 37.52
C ARG A 55 -17.32 28.62 38.74
N HIS A 56 -16.48 27.74 39.25
CA HIS A 56 -16.76 26.89 40.40
C HIS A 56 -15.71 27.13 41.49
N THR A 57 -16.13 27.10 42.74
CA THR A 57 -15.20 27.18 43.87
C THR A 57 -15.01 25.80 44.46
N LEU A 58 -13.78 25.27 44.34
CA LEU A 58 -13.41 23.99 44.93
C LEU A 58 -13.17 24.17 46.43
N SER A 59 -14.16 23.72 47.21
CA SER A 59 -14.03 23.60 48.66
C SER A 59 -14.44 22.20 49.07
N THR A 60 -13.78 21.66 50.09
CA THR A 60 -14.03 20.31 50.59
C THR A 60 -15.47 20.14 51.10
N ALA A 61 -16.14 21.24 51.47
CA ALA A 61 -17.55 21.27 51.88
C ALA A 61 -18.53 21.24 50.68
N ASN A 62 -18.14 21.78 49.53
CA ASN A 62 -19.01 21.87 48.34
C ASN A 62 -18.96 20.61 47.45
N ILE A 63 -18.05 19.68 47.73
CA ILE A 63 -17.87 18.44 46.97
C ILE A 63 -18.51 17.30 47.79
N PRO A 64 -19.72 16.83 47.45
CA PRO A 64 -20.54 15.98 48.32
C PRO A 64 -19.82 14.72 48.81
N ILE A 65 -19.00 14.10 47.95
CA ILE A 65 -18.27 12.87 48.29
C ILE A 65 -17.06 13.17 49.19
N LEU A 66 -16.45 14.35 49.08
CA LEU A 66 -15.31 14.75 49.92
C LEU A 66 -15.75 15.21 51.30
N SER A 67 -16.96 15.76 51.45
CA SER A 67 -17.49 16.23 52.73
C SER A 67 -17.45 15.16 53.83
N ASN A 68 -17.63 13.88 53.47
CA ASN A 68 -17.63 12.75 54.40
C ASN A 68 -16.24 12.30 54.89
N LEU A 69 -15.14 12.78 54.29
CA LEU A 69 -13.77 12.30 54.55
C LEU A 69 -12.93 13.25 55.43
N ILE A 70 -13.50 14.38 55.88
CA ILE A 70 -12.76 15.49 56.52
C ILE A 70 -12.94 15.48 58.03
N ASN A 71 -12.26 14.58 58.71
CA ASN A 71 -12.02 14.68 60.16
C ASN A 71 -10.51 14.68 60.43
N LEU A 72 -9.78 15.65 59.85
CA LEU A 72 -8.34 15.82 60.08
C LEU A 72 -8.04 17.23 60.62
N PRO A 73 -7.23 17.36 61.71
CA PRO A 73 -7.02 18.60 62.44
C PRO A 73 -5.89 19.42 61.80
N PHE A 74 -6.05 19.83 60.54
CA PHE A 74 -5.04 20.66 59.87
C PHE A 74 -5.44 22.14 59.94
N GLY A 75 -4.68 22.91 60.71
CA GLY A 75 -4.88 24.32 61.05
C GLY A 75 -5.13 25.28 59.88
N GLY A 76 -6.37 25.32 59.39
CA GLY A 76 -6.98 26.44 58.68
C GLY A 76 -6.74 26.55 57.18
N LYS A 77 -5.72 25.92 56.60
CA LYS A 77 -5.51 25.80 55.13
C LYS A 77 -4.71 24.53 54.85
N SER A 78 -5.36 23.47 54.40
CA SER A 78 -4.68 22.23 53.99
C SER A 78 -4.89 22.03 52.50
N PRO A 79 -3.82 22.02 51.68
CA PRO A 79 -3.92 21.60 50.30
C PRO A 79 -4.42 20.16 50.26
N PHE A 80 -5.38 19.87 49.38
CA PHE A 80 -5.82 18.51 49.15
C PHE A 80 -5.26 18.04 47.81
N THR A 81 -4.68 16.84 47.79
CA THR A 81 -4.23 16.23 46.55
C THR A 81 -5.44 15.76 45.75
N ALA A 82 -5.67 16.33 44.57
CA ALA A 82 -6.70 15.92 43.63
C ALA A 82 -6.27 16.24 42.20
N GLU A 83 -6.76 15.46 41.24
CA GLU A 83 -6.50 15.67 39.82
C GLU A 83 -7.71 16.31 39.16
N VAL A 84 -7.51 17.38 38.40
CA VAL A 84 -8.56 18.01 37.58
C VAL A 84 -8.35 17.60 36.13
N TRP A 85 -9.38 17.01 35.56
CA TRP A 85 -9.43 16.62 34.15
C TRP A 85 -10.37 17.52 33.41
N PHE A 86 -9.90 18.15 32.33
CA PHE A 86 -10.75 18.89 31.40
C PHE A 86 -11.04 18.01 30.19
N VAL A 87 -12.33 17.85 29.88
CA VAL A 87 -12.81 17.10 28.73
C VAL A 87 -13.47 18.06 27.77
N ASN A 88 -13.00 18.08 26.52
CA ASN A 88 -13.55 18.90 25.47
C ASN A 88 -14.77 18.20 24.84
N LYS A 89 -15.90 18.90 24.82
CA LYS A 89 -17.19 18.43 24.30
C LYS A 89 -17.43 18.87 22.85
N LEU A 90 -16.52 19.61 22.24
CA LEU A 90 -16.64 20.00 20.84
C LEU A 90 -16.71 18.77 19.92
N ARG A 91 -17.58 18.85 18.91
CA ARG A 91 -17.63 17.89 17.81
C ARG A 91 -16.38 18.01 16.97
N SER A 92 -15.54 16.98 16.97
CA SER A 92 -14.43 16.86 16.02
C SER A 92 -14.93 16.12 14.78
N LEU A 93 -15.10 16.81 13.66
CA LEU A 93 -15.74 16.28 12.45
C LEU A 93 -14.74 15.77 11.37
N ASP A 94 -13.45 16.04 11.53
CA ASP A 94 -12.38 15.71 10.55
C ASP A 94 -11.39 14.70 11.14
N VAL A 95 -11.90 13.59 11.71
CA VAL A 95 -11.05 12.50 12.18
C VAL A 95 -10.73 11.55 11.04
N LYS A 96 -9.55 11.73 10.45
CA LYS A 96 -9.09 10.96 9.29
C LYS A 96 -8.75 9.52 9.64
N TRP A 97 -9.12 8.62 8.74
CA TRP A 97 -8.79 7.20 8.84
C TRP A 97 -8.40 6.63 7.47
N GLY A 98 -7.69 5.51 7.49
CA GLY A 98 -7.36 4.76 6.29
C GLY A 98 -6.96 3.32 6.61
N THR A 99 -7.15 2.43 5.65
CA THR A 99 -6.70 1.04 5.74
C THR A 99 -5.18 0.98 5.75
N ALA A 100 -4.57 0.51 6.85
CA ALA A 100 -3.12 0.41 6.98
C ALA A 100 -2.51 -0.61 6.00
N SER A 101 -3.20 -1.75 5.82
CA SER A 101 -2.83 -2.80 4.88
C SER A 101 -3.82 -2.83 3.71
N PRO A 102 -3.37 -3.13 2.48
CA PRO A 102 -4.28 -3.30 1.35
C PRO A 102 -5.26 -4.47 1.58
N ILE A 103 -6.50 -4.28 1.17
CA ILE A 103 -7.54 -5.31 1.14
C ILE A 103 -7.34 -6.13 -0.14
N GLN A 104 -6.91 -7.38 -0.01
CA GLN A 104 -6.77 -8.27 -1.16
C GLN A 104 -8.08 -9.00 -1.42
N LEU A 105 -8.59 -8.90 -2.64
CA LEU A 105 -9.77 -9.64 -3.06
C LEU A 105 -9.76 -9.88 -4.57
N GLN A 106 -10.57 -10.82 -5.03
CA GLN A 106 -10.73 -11.11 -6.45
C GLN A 106 -11.93 -10.35 -7.00
N ASP A 107 -11.73 -9.58 -8.06
CA ASP A 107 -12.81 -8.91 -8.76
C ASP A 107 -13.76 -9.97 -9.38
N PRO A 108 -15.07 -9.91 -9.10
CA PRO A 108 -16.02 -10.93 -9.55
C PRO A 108 -16.34 -10.88 -11.06
N LYS A 109 -16.05 -9.78 -11.75
CA LYS A 109 -16.30 -9.62 -13.20
C LYS A 109 -15.08 -9.99 -14.04
N PHE A 110 -13.90 -9.57 -13.62
CA PHE A 110 -12.64 -9.79 -14.34
C PHE A 110 -11.87 -11.01 -13.84
N ASN A 111 -12.23 -11.56 -12.68
CA ASN A 111 -11.54 -12.68 -12.03
C ASN A 111 -10.07 -12.39 -11.72
N ILE A 112 -9.71 -11.11 -11.58
CA ILE A 112 -8.35 -10.62 -11.30
C ILE A 112 -8.24 -10.31 -9.80
N ILE A 113 -7.15 -10.77 -9.17
CA ILE A 113 -6.84 -10.40 -7.78
C ILE A 113 -6.37 -8.95 -7.76
N VAL A 114 -6.98 -8.14 -6.90
CA VAL A 114 -6.64 -6.72 -6.73
C VAL A 114 -6.39 -6.38 -5.28
N SER A 115 -5.58 -5.35 -5.08
CA SER A 115 -5.32 -4.75 -3.78
C SER A 115 -6.03 -3.41 -3.68
N LEU A 116 -6.98 -3.27 -2.76
CA LEU A 116 -7.72 -2.03 -2.51
C LEU A 116 -7.17 -1.32 -1.28
N ARG A 117 -7.30 0.00 -1.24
CA ARG A 117 -7.21 0.77 -0.02
C ARG A 117 -8.43 1.68 0.09
N ALA A 118 -8.88 1.90 1.31
CA ALA A 118 -9.97 2.81 1.60
C ALA A 118 -9.50 3.86 2.60
N PHE A 119 -9.97 5.08 2.42
CA PHE A 119 -9.73 6.17 3.35
C PHE A 119 -10.94 7.09 3.42
N GLY A 120 -10.99 7.85 4.51
CA GLY A 120 -12.02 8.85 4.70
C GLY A 120 -11.88 9.53 6.04
N GLN A 121 -13.00 9.98 6.57
CA GLN A 121 -13.08 10.69 7.83
C GLN A 121 -14.32 10.29 8.62
N PHE A 122 -14.27 10.48 9.94
CA PHE A 122 -15.43 10.35 10.81
C PHE A 122 -15.45 11.48 11.83
N GLY A 123 -16.63 11.68 12.41
CA GLY A 123 -16.88 12.72 13.39
C GLY A 123 -17.17 12.11 14.75
N VAL A 124 -16.58 12.67 15.81
CA VAL A 124 -16.81 12.23 17.19
C VAL A 124 -17.13 13.40 18.12
N GLU A 125 -17.86 13.07 19.17
CA GLU A 125 -18.18 13.97 20.28
C GLU A 125 -18.04 13.19 21.59
N ILE A 126 -17.48 13.80 22.63
CA ILE A 126 -17.43 13.15 23.94
C ILE A 126 -18.75 13.40 24.65
N GLU A 127 -19.64 12.41 24.71
CA GLU A 127 -20.95 12.57 25.34
C GLU A 127 -20.86 12.38 26.86
N ASP A 128 -20.24 11.28 27.32
CA ASP A 128 -20.05 10.96 28.73
C ASP A 128 -18.57 11.08 29.11
N ALA A 129 -18.20 12.22 29.71
CA ALA A 129 -16.81 12.51 30.07
C ALA A 129 -16.27 11.53 31.12
N ARG A 130 -17.10 11.09 32.07
CA ARG A 130 -16.68 10.17 33.13
C ARG A 130 -16.39 8.79 32.56
N LYS A 131 -17.30 8.26 31.74
CA LYS A 131 -17.12 6.98 31.06
C LYS A 131 -15.90 7.03 30.15
N PHE A 132 -15.74 8.10 29.37
CA PHE A 132 -14.58 8.33 28.51
C PHE A 132 -13.25 8.30 29.26
N LEU A 133 -13.12 9.05 30.37
CA LEU A 133 -11.90 9.07 31.16
C LEU A 133 -11.59 7.69 31.78
N LEU A 134 -12.60 7.03 32.36
CA LEU A 134 -12.42 5.76 33.06
C LEU A 134 -12.17 4.57 32.14
N LYS A 135 -12.78 4.55 30.94
CA LYS A 135 -12.73 3.40 30.04
C LYS A 135 -11.64 3.53 28.98
N LEU A 136 -11.34 4.75 28.52
CA LEU A 136 -10.46 4.95 27.37
C LEU A 136 -9.17 5.71 27.68
N VAL A 137 -9.22 6.80 28.47
CA VAL A 137 -8.04 7.64 28.71
C VAL A 137 -7.06 7.02 29.72
N GLY A 138 -7.59 6.41 30.79
CA GLY A 138 -6.77 5.72 31.78
C GLY A 138 -5.77 6.65 32.49
N THR A 139 -4.49 6.36 32.35
CA THR A 139 -3.40 7.08 33.05
C THR A 139 -2.62 8.07 32.17
N LEU A 140 -3.05 8.28 30.92
CA LEU A 140 -2.41 9.24 30.02
C LEU A 140 -2.51 10.65 30.62
N PRO A 141 -1.56 11.58 30.37
CA PRO A 141 -1.69 12.97 30.78
C PRO A 141 -2.65 13.77 29.86
N SER A 142 -2.81 13.32 28.62
CA SER A 142 -3.71 13.89 27.63
C SER A 142 -4.15 12.82 26.64
N PHE A 143 -5.32 13.02 26.04
CA PHE A 143 -5.87 12.14 25.01
C PHE A 143 -6.30 12.98 23.80
N ASP A 144 -5.66 12.75 22.67
CA ASP A 144 -5.83 13.51 21.43
C ASP A 144 -6.41 12.66 20.29
N GLN A 145 -6.59 13.31 19.14
CA GLN A 145 -7.12 12.69 17.94
C GLN A 145 -6.27 11.53 17.43
N ASP A 146 -4.95 11.65 17.45
CA ASP A 146 -4.04 10.59 16.99
C ASP A 146 -4.12 9.35 17.87
N THR A 147 -4.23 9.54 19.19
CA THR A 147 -4.42 8.44 20.14
C THR A 147 -5.76 7.74 19.91
N LEU A 148 -6.83 8.49 19.67
CA LEU A 148 -8.14 7.93 19.32
C LEU A 148 -8.05 7.04 18.08
N VAL A 149 -7.51 7.56 16.98
CA VAL A 149 -7.36 6.82 15.72
C VAL A 149 -6.51 5.56 15.93
N LYS A 150 -5.43 5.65 16.72
CA LYS A 150 -4.57 4.51 17.02
C LYS A 150 -5.31 3.40 17.75
N TYR A 151 -6.16 3.73 18.73
CA TYR A 151 -6.90 2.74 19.53
C TYR A 151 -7.97 2.05 18.71
N TYR A 152 -8.68 2.79 17.84
CA TYR A 152 -9.77 2.25 17.04
C TYR A 152 -9.34 1.69 15.68
N ARG A 153 -8.09 1.89 15.26
CA ARG A 153 -7.58 1.44 13.95
C ARG A 153 -7.93 -0.01 13.64
N GLY A 154 -7.76 -0.92 14.60
CA GLY A 154 -8.04 -2.35 14.41
C GLY A 154 -9.51 -2.62 14.13
N VAL A 155 -10.39 -2.10 14.99
CA VAL A 155 -11.85 -2.26 14.87
C VAL A 155 -12.35 -1.63 13.57
N LEU A 156 -11.91 -0.42 13.25
CA LEU A 156 -12.25 0.27 12.01
C LEU A 156 -11.83 -0.56 10.79
N THR A 157 -10.54 -0.92 10.72
CA THR A 157 -10.00 -1.65 9.57
C THR A 157 -10.71 -2.99 9.38
N SER A 158 -10.98 -3.74 10.45
CA SER A 158 -11.69 -5.01 10.37
C SER A 158 -13.09 -4.86 9.78
N ASN A 159 -13.88 -3.93 10.31
CA ASN A 159 -15.26 -3.71 9.84
C ASN A 159 -15.31 -3.16 8.41
N ILE A 160 -14.43 -2.23 8.07
CA ILE A 160 -14.33 -1.69 6.70
C ILE A 160 -13.98 -2.80 5.71
N ASN A 161 -12.98 -3.63 6.04
CA ASN A 161 -12.56 -4.73 5.17
C ASN A 161 -13.69 -5.73 4.95
N GLU A 162 -14.34 -6.17 6.02
CA GLU A 162 -15.48 -7.07 5.96
C GLU A 162 -16.58 -6.51 5.05
N MET A 163 -16.92 -5.22 5.22
CA MET A 163 -18.01 -4.63 4.45
C MET A 163 -17.68 -4.44 2.98
N ILE A 164 -16.50 -3.93 2.66
CA ILE A 164 -16.06 -3.77 1.27
C ILE A 164 -16.00 -5.13 0.58
N SER A 165 -15.38 -6.14 1.20
CA SER A 165 -15.29 -7.49 0.66
C SER A 165 -16.66 -8.13 0.47
N SER A 166 -17.57 -8.00 1.44
CA SER A 166 -18.93 -8.53 1.38
C SER A 166 -19.72 -7.94 0.21
N TYR A 167 -19.65 -6.62 0.00
CA TYR A 167 -20.33 -5.96 -1.13
C TYR A 167 -19.79 -6.44 -2.47
N ILE A 168 -18.48 -6.53 -2.62
CA ILE A 168 -17.85 -6.94 -3.88
C ILE A 168 -18.19 -8.41 -4.18
N ILE A 169 -18.03 -9.31 -3.20
CA ILE A 169 -18.19 -10.75 -3.41
C ILE A 169 -19.67 -11.14 -3.53
N HIS A 170 -20.52 -10.72 -2.60
CA HIS A 170 -21.92 -11.17 -2.55
C HIS A 170 -22.82 -10.44 -3.54
N LYS A 171 -22.66 -9.11 -3.72
CA LYS A 171 -23.43 -8.35 -4.73
C LYS A 171 -22.80 -8.46 -6.13
N LYS A 172 -21.65 -9.13 -6.28
CA LYS A 172 -20.89 -9.28 -7.54
C LYS A 172 -20.60 -7.94 -8.22
N ILE A 173 -20.32 -6.92 -7.43
CA ILE A 173 -19.99 -5.57 -7.89
C ILE A 173 -18.53 -5.57 -8.30
N SER A 174 -18.20 -4.98 -9.46
CA SER A 174 -16.79 -4.84 -9.81
C SER A 174 -16.12 -3.83 -8.90
N VAL A 175 -14.85 -4.05 -8.61
CA VAL A 175 -14.05 -3.16 -7.80
C VAL A 175 -14.01 -1.74 -8.36
N VAL A 176 -14.12 -1.56 -9.68
CA VAL A 176 -14.15 -0.23 -10.30
C VAL A 176 -15.47 0.53 -10.04
N GLU A 177 -16.53 -0.18 -9.67
CA GLU A 177 -17.86 0.37 -9.40
C GLU A 177 -18.11 0.60 -7.91
N ILE A 178 -17.21 0.13 -7.02
CA ILE A 178 -17.44 0.13 -5.57
C ILE A 178 -17.61 1.53 -4.97
N ASN A 179 -16.98 2.56 -5.57
CA ASN A 179 -17.13 3.95 -5.13
C ASN A 179 -18.58 4.45 -5.25
N ALA A 180 -19.39 3.90 -6.15
CA ALA A 180 -20.82 4.24 -6.24
C ALA A 180 -21.61 3.83 -4.99
N TYR A 181 -21.08 2.88 -4.21
CA TYR A 181 -21.68 2.36 -2.99
C TYR A 181 -21.03 2.93 -1.71
N ALA A 182 -20.07 3.85 -1.84
CA ALA A 182 -19.32 4.39 -0.70
C ALA A 182 -20.25 4.96 0.39
N ALA A 183 -21.34 5.65 0.01
CA ALA A 183 -22.31 6.19 0.97
C ALA A 183 -23.10 5.09 1.72
N GLU A 184 -23.52 4.03 1.03
CA GLU A 184 -24.23 2.89 1.63
C GLU A 184 -23.31 2.15 2.61
N ILE A 185 -22.06 1.88 2.19
CA ILE A 185 -21.03 1.24 3.02
C ILE A 185 -20.71 2.13 4.22
N SER A 186 -20.54 3.43 4.03
CA SER A 186 -20.27 4.39 5.12
C SER A 186 -21.36 4.36 6.18
N LYS A 187 -22.63 4.35 5.75
CA LYS A 187 -23.77 4.27 6.66
C LYS A 187 -23.74 2.97 7.47
N HIS A 188 -23.50 1.85 6.79
CA HIS A 188 -23.47 0.55 7.43
C HIS A 188 -22.32 0.43 8.43
N VAL A 189 -21.11 0.83 8.05
CA VAL A 189 -19.94 0.83 8.94
C VAL A 189 -20.20 1.69 10.17
N ARG A 190 -20.76 2.90 10.01
CA ARG A 190 -21.15 3.75 11.13
C ARG A 190 -22.06 3.01 12.12
N ASP A 191 -23.15 2.44 11.61
CA ASP A 191 -24.18 1.80 12.45
C ASP A 191 -23.61 0.56 13.18
N THR A 192 -22.68 -0.16 12.55
CA THR A 192 -22.03 -1.32 13.15
C THR A 192 -21.06 -0.94 14.27
N ILE A 193 -20.27 0.13 14.10
CA ILE A 193 -19.22 0.50 15.07
C ILE A 193 -19.68 1.49 16.14
N ALA A 194 -20.77 2.23 15.91
CA ALA A 194 -21.28 3.24 16.85
C ALA A 194 -21.45 2.72 18.29
N PRO A 195 -22.03 1.52 18.52
CA PRO A 195 -22.17 0.98 19.88
C PRO A 195 -20.83 0.83 20.62
N SER A 196 -19.76 0.46 19.92
CA SER A 196 -18.42 0.34 20.53
C SER A 196 -17.85 1.69 20.97
N PHE A 197 -18.19 2.78 20.27
CA PHE A 197 -17.81 4.13 20.68
C PHE A 197 -18.64 4.58 21.90
N GLU A 198 -19.95 4.29 21.91
CA GLU A 198 -20.87 4.65 22.99
C GLU A 198 -20.49 3.98 24.32
N GLU A 199 -20.03 2.72 24.28
CA GLU A 199 -19.48 2.01 25.45
C GLU A 199 -18.27 2.71 26.08
N MET A 200 -17.56 3.50 25.29
CA MET A 200 -16.42 4.32 25.72
C MET A 200 -16.80 5.78 26.01
N GLY A 201 -18.10 6.13 25.98
CA GLY A 201 -18.57 7.49 26.24
C GLY A 201 -18.39 8.47 25.07
N ILE A 202 -18.15 7.95 23.87
CA ILE A 202 -17.97 8.72 22.64
C ILE A 202 -19.19 8.51 21.74
N SER A 203 -19.75 9.60 21.22
CA SER A 203 -20.77 9.55 20.19
C SER A 203 -20.13 9.64 18.81
N LEU A 204 -20.51 8.73 17.90
CA LEU A 204 -20.07 8.75 16.51
C LEU A 204 -21.06 9.57 15.67
N VAL A 205 -20.70 10.80 15.37
CA VAL A 205 -21.57 11.79 14.70
C VAL A 205 -21.80 11.44 13.24
N ASN A 206 -20.73 11.11 12.52
CA ASN A 206 -20.78 10.72 11.13
C ASN A 206 -19.59 9.80 10.79
N PHE A 207 -19.69 9.12 9.66
CA PHE A 207 -18.61 8.30 9.11
C PHE A 207 -18.71 8.35 7.60
N PHE A 208 -17.60 8.62 6.93
CA PHE A 208 -17.53 8.72 5.49
C PHE A 208 -16.31 7.97 4.96
N ILE A 209 -16.54 7.22 3.88
CA ILE A 209 -15.52 6.72 2.97
C ILE A 209 -15.43 7.74 1.83
N ASP A 210 -14.30 8.44 1.75
CA ASP A 210 -14.09 9.45 0.71
C ASP A 210 -13.70 8.80 -0.61
N SER A 211 -12.88 7.73 -0.54
CA SER A 211 -12.49 6.98 -1.73
C SER A 211 -12.01 5.58 -1.38
N ILE A 212 -12.31 4.66 -2.30
CA ILE A 212 -11.73 3.33 -2.39
C ILE A 212 -10.88 3.31 -3.65
N ASN A 213 -9.55 3.19 -3.48
CA ASN A 213 -8.60 3.28 -4.57
C ASN A 213 -7.75 2.02 -4.72
N PHE A 214 -7.09 1.95 -5.87
CA PHE A 214 -6.10 0.94 -6.24
C PHE A 214 -4.74 1.60 -6.25
N PRO A 215 -3.67 0.94 -5.79
CA PRO A 215 -2.33 1.41 -6.07
C PRO A 215 -2.13 1.50 -7.59
N GLU A 216 -1.83 2.69 -8.10
CA GLU A 216 -1.65 2.92 -9.54
C GLU A 216 -0.48 2.11 -10.13
N ASN A 217 0.49 1.77 -9.28
CA ASN A 217 1.68 1.00 -9.62
C ASN A 217 1.47 -0.52 -9.55
N ASP A 218 0.26 -1.02 -9.24
CA ASP A 218 -0.02 -2.46 -9.20
C ASP A 218 -0.27 -3.00 -10.63
N PRO A 219 0.46 -4.04 -11.09
CA PRO A 219 0.22 -4.69 -12.38
C PRO A 219 -1.24 -5.12 -12.59
N SER A 220 -1.95 -5.45 -11.51
CA SER A 220 -3.35 -5.89 -11.54
C SER A 220 -4.28 -4.74 -11.95
N THR A 221 -3.98 -3.52 -11.51
CA THR A 221 -4.70 -2.29 -11.88
C THR A 221 -4.53 -2.00 -13.37
N GLN A 222 -3.31 -2.17 -13.90
CA GLN A 222 -3.03 -1.97 -15.32
C GLN A 222 -3.80 -2.96 -16.19
N ARG A 223 -3.80 -4.25 -15.82
CA ARG A 223 -4.57 -5.29 -16.53
C ARG A 223 -6.07 -5.00 -16.57
N ILE A 224 -6.65 -4.51 -15.47
CA ILE A 224 -8.07 -4.13 -15.45
C ILE A 224 -8.33 -2.94 -16.36
N LYS A 225 -7.46 -1.91 -16.33
CA LYS A 225 -7.58 -0.75 -17.23
C LYS A 225 -7.48 -1.16 -18.70
N GLU A 226 -6.53 -2.01 -19.05
CA GLU A 226 -6.36 -2.55 -20.41
C GLU A 226 -7.58 -3.38 -20.85
N ALA A 227 -8.07 -4.26 -19.99
CA ALA A 227 -9.26 -5.07 -20.27
C ALA A 227 -10.51 -4.20 -20.47
N LEU A 228 -10.67 -3.14 -19.65
CA LEU A 228 -11.74 -2.16 -19.79
C LEU A 228 -11.61 -1.34 -21.07
N ALA A 229 -10.40 -0.88 -21.42
CA ALA A 229 -10.13 -0.14 -22.63
C ALA A 229 -10.45 -0.99 -23.87
N LYS A 230 -9.93 -2.22 -23.93
CA LYS A 230 -10.19 -3.15 -25.03
C LYS A 230 -11.67 -3.50 -25.14
N LYS A 231 -12.37 -3.68 -24.02
CA LYS A 231 -13.83 -3.86 -24.04
C LYS A 231 -14.54 -2.64 -24.60
N ALA A 232 -14.19 -1.43 -24.14
CA ALA A 232 -14.78 -0.20 -24.63
C ALA A 232 -14.52 0.02 -26.13
N GLU A 233 -13.30 -0.27 -26.62
CA GLU A 233 -12.98 -0.25 -28.05
C GLU A 233 -13.87 -1.19 -28.85
N MET A 234 -14.01 -2.45 -28.40
CA MET A 234 -14.92 -3.42 -29.02
C MET A 234 -16.37 -2.94 -29.03
N ASP A 235 -16.84 -2.36 -27.92
CA ASP A 235 -18.21 -1.86 -27.79
C ASP A 235 -18.47 -0.62 -28.68
N ILE A 236 -17.50 0.29 -28.81
CA ILE A 236 -17.58 1.50 -29.65
C ILE A 236 -17.57 1.13 -31.14
N ILE A 237 -16.65 0.24 -31.54
CA ILE A 237 -16.44 -0.11 -32.94
C ILE A 237 -17.45 -1.18 -33.39
N GLY A 238 -17.99 -1.97 -32.46
CA GLY A 238 -19.02 -2.97 -32.71
C GLY A 238 -18.50 -4.33 -33.18
N PHE A 239 -17.22 -4.64 -32.95
CA PHE A 239 -16.63 -5.95 -33.29
C PHE A 239 -16.41 -6.81 -32.05
N THR A 240 -16.68 -8.11 -32.19
CA THR A 240 -16.34 -9.13 -31.20
C THR A 240 -14.84 -9.47 -31.24
N TYR A 241 -14.30 -10.03 -30.15
CA TYR A 241 -12.90 -10.48 -30.10
C TYR A 241 -12.53 -11.44 -31.26
N GLN A 242 -13.46 -12.33 -31.65
CA GLN A 242 -13.25 -13.23 -32.79
C GLN A 242 -13.12 -12.47 -34.11
N GLN A 243 -13.93 -11.42 -34.30
CA GLN A 243 -13.86 -10.56 -35.49
C GLN A 243 -12.56 -9.75 -35.49
N GLU A 244 -12.18 -9.12 -34.39
CA GLU A 244 -10.91 -8.39 -34.25
C GLU A 244 -9.73 -9.29 -34.62
N ARG A 245 -9.63 -10.48 -34.02
CA ARG A 245 -8.54 -11.44 -34.33
C ARG A 245 -8.58 -11.91 -35.77
N SER A 246 -9.76 -12.05 -36.37
CA SER A 246 -9.87 -12.38 -37.79
C SER A 246 -9.30 -11.26 -38.67
N TYR A 247 -9.60 -9.99 -38.37
CA TYR A 247 -9.05 -8.85 -39.10
C TYR A 247 -7.54 -8.72 -38.90
N ASP A 248 -7.03 -8.88 -37.67
CA ASP A 248 -5.59 -8.89 -37.38
C ASP A 248 -4.85 -9.96 -38.21
N THR A 249 -5.44 -11.15 -38.31
CA THR A 249 -4.84 -12.24 -39.11
C THR A 249 -4.86 -11.94 -40.60
N LEU A 250 -5.95 -11.35 -41.12
CA LEU A 250 -6.05 -10.92 -42.51
C LEU A 250 -5.06 -9.80 -42.83
N GLU A 251 -4.91 -8.82 -41.94
CA GLU A 251 -3.94 -7.73 -42.09
C GLU A 251 -2.51 -8.26 -42.03
N SER A 252 -2.21 -9.16 -41.10
CA SER A 252 -0.88 -9.79 -40.98
C SER A 252 -0.52 -10.64 -42.20
N ALA A 253 -1.51 -11.32 -42.79
CA ALA A 253 -1.37 -12.07 -44.03
C ALA A 253 -1.16 -11.13 -45.24
N ALA A 254 -1.91 -10.02 -45.31
CA ALA A 254 -1.76 -9.00 -46.35
C ALA A 254 -0.41 -8.27 -46.30
N LYS A 255 0.15 -8.05 -45.10
CA LYS A 255 1.50 -7.49 -44.90
C LYS A 255 2.62 -8.48 -45.26
N ASN A 256 2.33 -9.79 -45.33
CA ASN A 256 3.29 -10.85 -45.67
C ASN A 256 2.83 -11.72 -46.85
N PRO A 257 2.64 -11.12 -48.05
CA PRO A 257 2.03 -11.79 -49.20
C PRO A 257 2.86 -12.95 -49.78
N GLY A 258 4.12 -13.11 -49.37
CA GLY A 258 5.01 -14.19 -49.82
C GLY A 258 5.14 -15.37 -48.86
N SER A 259 4.43 -15.39 -47.73
CA SER A 259 4.48 -16.51 -46.76
C SER A 259 3.36 -17.52 -47.00
N THR A 260 3.58 -18.80 -46.69
CA THR A 260 2.55 -19.85 -46.76
C THR A 260 1.32 -19.55 -45.91
N ALA A 261 1.45 -18.73 -44.85
CA ALA A 261 0.33 -18.20 -44.07
C ALA A 261 -0.50 -17.16 -44.84
N GLY A 262 0.14 -16.39 -45.73
CA GLY A 262 -0.54 -15.48 -46.67
C GLY A 262 -1.39 -16.21 -47.71
N ILE A 263 -0.95 -17.40 -48.15
CA ILE A 263 -1.69 -18.27 -49.09
C ILE A 263 -2.89 -18.95 -48.41
N VAL A 264 -2.74 -19.39 -47.15
CA VAL A 264 -3.85 -19.97 -46.38
C VAL A 264 -4.85 -18.89 -45.92
N GLY A 265 -4.38 -17.70 -45.54
CA GLY A 265 -5.24 -16.56 -45.17
C GLY A 265 -6.01 -15.96 -46.36
N SER A 266 -5.40 -15.91 -47.55
CA SER A 266 -6.09 -15.53 -48.78
C SER A 266 -7.06 -16.61 -49.30
N GLY A 267 -6.78 -17.90 -49.05
CA GLY A 267 -7.68 -19.01 -49.36
C GLY A 267 -8.95 -19.05 -48.51
N LEU A 268 -8.89 -18.59 -47.25
CA LEU A 268 -10.05 -18.47 -46.36
C LEU A 268 -10.85 -17.18 -46.59
N GLY A 269 -10.19 -16.07 -46.96
CA GLY A 269 -10.87 -14.80 -47.30
C GLY A 269 -11.56 -14.79 -48.68
N MET A 270 -11.11 -15.63 -49.62
CA MET A 270 -11.75 -15.83 -50.94
C MET A 270 -12.60 -17.11 -51.03
N GLY A 271 -12.68 -17.88 -49.94
CA GLY A 271 -13.23 -19.23 -49.91
C GLY A 271 -14.73 -19.32 -49.58
N LEU A 272 -15.59 -18.56 -50.28
CA LEU A 272 -17.04 -18.75 -50.23
C LEU A 272 -17.70 -18.90 -51.63
N GLY A 273 -16.94 -18.80 -52.72
CA GLY A 273 -17.48 -18.84 -54.09
C GLY A 273 -16.98 -19.95 -55.02
N MET A 274 -15.94 -20.71 -54.64
CA MET A 274 -15.21 -21.58 -55.57
C MET A 274 -14.90 -22.97 -55.00
N ALA A 275 -15.81 -23.53 -54.21
CA ALA A 275 -15.65 -24.87 -53.61
C ALA A 275 -15.97 -26.02 -54.59
N GLY A 276 -16.60 -25.75 -55.74
CA GLY A 276 -17.06 -26.79 -56.67
C GLY A 276 -16.00 -27.32 -57.64
N SER A 277 -15.09 -26.47 -58.12
CA SER A 277 -14.20 -26.84 -59.24
C SER A 277 -12.87 -27.50 -58.84
N MET A 278 -12.56 -27.57 -57.54
CA MET A 278 -11.31 -28.17 -57.03
C MET A 278 -11.47 -29.66 -56.67
N TYR A 279 -12.71 -30.13 -56.46
CA TYR A 279 -12.98 -31.50 -56.03
C TYR A 279 -12.69 -32.54 -57.13
N ASP A 280 -12.97 -32.21 -58.40
CA ASP A 280 -12.73 -33.12 -59.54
C ASP A 280 -11.26 -33.20 -59.96
N ALA A 281 -10.45 -32.17 -59.70
CA ALA A 281 -9.03 -32.16 -60.05
C ALA A 281 -8.17 -33.03 -59.10
N VAL A 282 -8.63 -33.22 -57.85
CA VAL A 282 -7.93 -34.05 -56.85
C VAL A 282 -8.22 -35.54 -57.05
N GLN A 283 -9.39 -35.90 -57.60
CA GLN A 283 -9.77 -37.29 -57.82
C GLN A 283 -8.99 -37.97 -58.97
N GLN A 284 -8.54 -37.21 -59.98
CA GLN A 284 -7.76 -37.76 -61.10
C GLN A 284 -6.26 -37.96 -60.79
N MET A 285 -5.75 -37.50 -59.65
CA MET A 285 -4.33 -37.64 -59.29
C MET A 285 -4.05 -38.77 -58.28
N ALA A 286 -5.09 -39.53 -57.88
CA ALA A 286 -5.01 -40.60 -56.87
C ALA A 286 -4.70 -42.01 -57.44
N GLY A 287 -4.44 -42.12 -58.75
CA GLY A 287 -4.38 -43.42 -59.45
C GLY A 287 -3.04 -44.14 -59.54
N ASN A 288 -1.91 -43.58 -59.10
CA ASN A 288 -0.59 -44.14 -59.48
C ASN A 288 0.55 -43.95 -58.46
N VAL A 289 0.40 -44.40 -57.21
CA VAL A 289 1.56 -44.56 -56.32
C VAL A 289 1.55 -45.91 -55.61
N LYS A 290 2.47 -46.78 -56.05
CA LYS A 290 2.84 -48.03 -55.40
C LYS A 290 3.49 -47.74 -54.05
N VAL A 291 2.97 -48.38 -53.00
CA VAL A 291 3.56 -48.42 -51.67
C VAL A 291 4.78 -49.34 -51.70
N GLN A 292 5.97 -48.80 -51.45
CA GLN A 292 7.16 -49.56 -51.06
C GLN A 292 7.48 -49.25 -49.61
N THR A 293 7.45 -50.30 -48.80
CA THR A 293 7.96 -50.35 -47.44
C THR A 293 9.48 -50.36 -47.47
N THR A 294 10.09 -49.28 -46.99
CA THR A 294 11.49 -49.27 -46.54
C THR A 294 11.55 -48.53 -45.21
N SER A 295 11.81 -49.29 -44.15
CA SER A 295 12.48 -48.83 -42.93
C SER A 295 13.73 -48.02 -43.29
N ASP A 296 14.03 -47.04 -42.43
CA ASP A 296 15.12 -46.05 -42.49
C ASP A 296 14.78 -44.72 -43.20
N MET A 297 13.97 -43.91 -42.52
CA MET A 297 14.09 -42.45 -42.62
C MET A 297 14.62 -41.91 -41.30
N ASP A 298 15.90 -41.56 -41.30
CA ASP A 298 16.60 -40.82 -40.26
C ASP A 298 15.96 -39.42 -40.13
N VAL A 299 14.94 -39.31 -39.27
CA VAL A 299 14.28 -38.03 -38.98
C VAL A 299 15.22 -37.24 -38.07
N LYS A 300 16.09 -36.44 -38.68
CA LYS A 300 16.87 -35.44 -37.93
C LYS A 300 15.87 -34.49 -37.23
N GLN A 301 15.83 -34.55 -35.90
CA GLN A 301 15.05 -33.66 -35.05
C GLN A 301 16.01 -32.77 -34.25
N LYS A 302 15.58 -31.55 -33.94
CA LYS A 302 16.32 -30.62 -33.07
C LYS A 302 15.48 -30.20 -31.88
N ALA A 303 16.07 -30.24 -30.69
CA ALA A 303 15.42 -29.81 -29.46
C ALA A 303 15.48 -28.29 -29.31
N CYS A 304 14.38 -27.69 -28.88
CA CYS A 304 14.35 -26.28 -28.53
C CYS A 304 15.14 -26.03 -27.24
N VAL A 305 16.11 -25.11 -27.29
CA VAL A 305 16.96 -24.77 -26.13
C VAL A 305 16.21 -24.08 -24.99
N THR A 306 15.00 -23.58 -25.24
CA THR A 306 14.22 -22.82 -24.24
C THR A 306 13.14 -23.66 -23.57
N CYS A 307 12.49 -24.58 -24.29
CA CYS A 307 11.39 -25.38 -23.74
C CYS A 307 11.56 -26.90 -23.89
N GLY A 308 12.63 -27.38 -24.54
CA GLY A 308 12.91 -28.80 -24.72
C GLY A 308 12.10 -29.50 -25.82
N GLN A 309 11.11 -28.85 -26.43
CA GLN A 309 10.28 -29.45 -27.48
C GLN A 309 11.12 -29.92 -28.67
N LEU A 310 10.89 -31.15 -29.14
CA LEU A 310 11.50 -31.68 -30.35
C LEU A 310 10.78 -31.11 -31.57
N ASN A 311 11.56 -30.52 -32.48
CA ASN A 311 11.07 -29.92 -33.72
C ASN A 311 11.77 -30.58 -34.92
N ALA A 312 11.14 -30.52 -36.09
CA ALA A 312 11.75 -31.02 -37.32
C ALA A 312 13.07 -30.27 -37.64
N ALA A 313 14.04 -30.93 -38.26
CA ALA A 313 15.37 -30.33 -38.52
C ALA A 313 15.32 -28.97 -39.25
N ASP A 314 14.36 -28.81 -40.15
CA ASP A 314 14.13 -27.61 -40.97
C ASP A 314 13.32 -26.51 -40.26
N SER A 315 12.75 -26.80 -39.08
CA SER A 315 11.89 -25.86 -38.34
C SER A 315 12.66 -24.59 -37.95
N LYS A 316 12.27 -23.41 -38.45
CA LYS A 316 12.95 -22.15 -38.10
C LYS A 316 12.56 -21.62 -36.72
N PHE A 317 11.40 -22.03 -36.19
CA PHE A 317 10.88 -21.63 -34.88
C PHE A 317 10.33 -22.86 -34.15
N CYS A 318 10.33 -22.80 -32.82
CA CYS A 318 9.76 -23.83 -31.98
C CYS A 318 8.24 -23.82 -32.10
N SER A 319 7.66 -24.97 -32.44
CA SER A 319 6.21 -25.18 -32.58
C SER A 319 5.43 -24.98 -31.28
N ALA A 320 6.08 -25.07 -30.11
CA ALA A 320 5.43 -24.90 -28.81
C ALA A 320 5.59 -23.49 -28.22
N CYS A 321 6.80 -22.92 -28.25
CA CYS A 321 7.09 -21.64 -27.58
C CYS A 321 7.45 -20.49 -28.53
N GLY A 322 7.49 -20.71 -29.84
CA GLY A 322 7.79 -19.68 -30.84
C GLY A 322 9.25 -19.25 -30.95
N GLN A 323 10.15 -19.78 -30.11
CA GLN A 323 11.57 -19.39 -30.12
C GLN A 323 12.30 -19.85 -31.38
N SER A 324 13.13 -19.00 -31.97
CA SER A 324 13.91 -19.33 -33.18
C SER A 324 14.90 -20.48 -32.95
N LEU A 325 14.99 -21.39 -33.93
CA LEU A 325 15.82 -22.61 -33.93
C LEU A 325 16.89 -22.60 -35.04
N THR A 326 17.11 -21.47 -35.71
CA THR A 326 18.19 -21.32 -36.69
C THR A 326 19.50 -20.99 -35.98
N LEU A 327 20.48 -21.87 -36.07
CA LEU A 327 21.81 -21.67 -35.51
C LEU A 327 22.57 -20.61 -36.30
N GLY A 328 22.79 -19.44 -35.67
CA GLY A 328 23.95 -18.59 -35.91
C GLY A 328 23.73 -17.24 -36.63
N ALA A 329 23.10 -16.27 -35.96
CA ALA A 329 23.60 -14.89 -35.85
C ALA A 329 22.61 -13.99 -35.09
N ALA A 330 23.14 -13.32 -34.06
CA ALA A 330 22.51 -12.31 -33.21
C ALA A 330 21.27 -12.81 -32.44
N GLY A 331 21.42 -13.49 -31.31
CA GLY A 331 22.09 -12.86 -30.19
C GLY A 331 21.66 -11.39 -30.13
N ILE A 332 20.51 -11.08 -29.52
CA ILE A 332 20.48 -9.86 -28.71
C ILE A 332 21.80 -9.95 -27.93
N PRO A 333 22.73 -9.01 -28.06
CA PRO A 333 23.94 -9.10 -27.27
C PRO A 333 23.45 -9.25 -25.84
N ALA A 334 23.61 -10.46 -25.27
CA ALA A 334 23.72 -10.59 -23.85
C ALA A 334 24.90 -9.68 -23.59
N LYS A 335 24.60 -8.42 -23.23
CA LYS A 335 25.57 -7.39 -22.92
C LYS A 335 26.52 -8.14 -22.01
N LYS A 336 27.77 -8.34 -22.43
CA LYS A 336 28.70 -9.21 -21.70
C LYS A 336 28.88 -8.54 -20.34
N ILE A 337 28.10 -8.96 -19.36
CA ILE A 337 28.17 -8.45 -18.01
C ILE A 337 29.48 -9.01 -17.47
N VAL A 338 30.35 -8.12 -17.04
CA VAL A 338 31.65 -8.49 -16.48
C VAL A 338 31.55 -8.32 -14.98
N CYS A 339 32.07 -9.30 -14.23
CA CYS A 339 32.15 -9.22 -12.78
C CYS A 339 32.98 -8.01 -12.36
N SER A 340 32.45 -7.21 -11.44
CA SER A 340 33.06 -5.98 -10.94
C SER A 340 34.30 -6.21 -10.08
N ASP A 341 34.47 -7.43 -9.55
CA ASP A 341 35.60 -7.79 -8.70
C ASP A 341 36.75 -8.46 -9.49
N CYS A 342 36.47 -9.51 -10.26
CA CYS A 342 37.51 -10.30 -10.93
C CYS A 342 37.61 -10.12 -12.46
N GLY A 343 36.72 -9.33 -13.08
CA GLY A 343 36.78 -9.02 -14.50
C GLY A 343 36.39 -10.16 -15.46
N GLN A 344 35.88 -11.30 -14.95
CA GLN A 344 35.43 -12.43 -15.77
C GLN A 344 33.99 -12.23 -16.26
N PRO A 345 33.61 -12.76 -17.44
CA PRO A 345 32.25 -12.66 -17.95
C PRO A 345 31.29 -13.48 -17.09
N LEU A 346 30.15 -12.86 -16.72
CA LEU A 346 29.06 -13.51 -16.03
C LEU A 346 28.10 -14.14 -17.04
N PRO A 347 27.68 -15.41 -16.85
CA PRO A 347 26.66 -16.02 -17.69
C PRO A 347 25.29 -15.32 -17.50
N PRO A 348 24.38 -15.40 -18.48
CA PRO A 348 23.03 -14.87 -18.34
C PRO A 348 22.34 -15.44 -17.09
N ASN A 349 21.72 -14.59 -16.28
CA ASN A 349 21.03 -14.94 -15.03
C ASN A 349 21.93 -15.47 -13.89
N ALA A 350 23.25 -15.21 -13.92
CA ALA A 350 24.13 -15.51 -12.79
C ALA A 350 23.71 -14.73 -11.53
N LYS A 351 23.56 -15.41 -10.38
CA LYS A 351 23.37 -14.75 -9.08
C LYS A 351 24.69 -14.37 -8.38
N PHE A 352 25.78 -15.02 -8.77
CA PHE A 352 27.13 -14.79 -8.27
C PHE A 352 28.13 -15.13 -9.37
N CYS A 353 29.34 -14.60 -9.26
CA CYS A 353 30.43 -14.89 -10.17
C CYS A 353 30.93 -16.33 -9.98
N LEU A 354 30.90 -17.13 -11.05
CA LEU A 354 31.37 -18.53 -11.02
C LEU A 354 32.88 -18.66 -10.82
N ASN A 355 33.64 -17.56 -10.96
CA ASN A 355 35.09 -17.56 -10.80
C ASN A 355 35.56 -17.09 -9.41
N CYS A 356 35.07 -15.95 -8.91
CA CYS A 356 35.50 -15.41 -7.61
C CYS A 356 34.45 -15.53 -6.49
N GLY A 357 33.22 -15.95 -6.80
CA GLY A 357 32.14 -16.09 -5.82
C GLY A 357 31.43 -14.80 -5.44
N ASP A 358 31.83 -13.64 -5.99
CA ASP A 358 31.20 -12.35 -5.68
C ASP A 358 29.73 -12.30 -6.12
N PRO A 359 28.78 -11.85 -5.26
CA PRO A 359 27.38 -11.72 -5.63
C PRO A 359 27.18 -10.73 -6.78
N TYR A 360 26.34 -11.09 -7.74
CA TYR A 360 26.02 -10.20 -8.86
C TYR A 360 25.01 -9.12 -8.44
N ASN A 361 25.42 -7.85 -8.52
CA ASN A 361 24.59 -6.69 -8.21
C ASN A 361 24.31 -5.90 -9.50
N ALA A 362 23.11 -6.05 -10.05
CA ALA A 362 22.76 -5.47 -11.34
C ALA A 362 22.44 -3.96 -11.23
N CYS A 363 23.15 -3.14 -12.02
CA CYS A 363 22.76 -1.74 -12.21
C CYS A 363 21.36 -1.65 -12.83
N PRO A 364 20.40 -0.90 -12.23
CA PRO A 364 19.02 -0.85 -12.70
C PRO A 364 18.86 -0.24 -14.10
N ALA A 365 19.81 0.60 -14.54
CA ALA A 365 19.74 1.23 -15.85
C ALA A 365 20.36 0.39 -16.97
N CYS A 366 21.42 -0.37 -16.68
CA CYS A 366 22.26 -0.93 -17.73
C CYS A 366 22.70 -2.38 -17.52
N GLY A 367 22.35 -3.00 -16.39
CA GLY A 367 22.65 -4.39 -16.05
C GLY A 367 24.12 -4.68 -15.74
N TYR A 368 25.02 -3.68 -15.75
CA TYR A 368 26.41 -3.88 -15.37
C TYR A 368 26.51 -4.22 -13.87
N ASP A 369 27.40 -5.14 -13.52
CA ASP A 369 27.68 -5.53 -12.14
C ASP A 369 28.36 -4.38 -11.39
N PHE A 370 27.95 -4.06 -10.18
CA PHE A 370 28.57 -3.02 -9.38
C PHE A 370 28.99 -3.51 -8.00
N LYS A 371 30.04 -2.88 -7.46
CA LYS A 371 30.53 -3.17 -6.12
C LYS A 371 29.66 -2.47 -5.08
N ILE A 372 29.27 -3.20 -4.02
CA ILE A 372 28.52 -2.62 -2.90
C ILE A 372 29.30 -1.43 -2.32
N GLY A 373 28.64 -0.28 -2.21
CA GLY A 373 29.23 0.99 -1.76
C GLY A 373 29.66 1.94 -2.88
N SER A 374 29.62 1.51 -4.15
CA SER A 374 29.80 2.43 -5.29
C SER A 374 28.62 3.40 -5.41
N VAL A 375 28.91 4.69 -5.61
CA VAL A 375 27.88 5.74 -5.75
C VAL A 375 27.32 5.78 -7.18
N ASN A 376 28.16 5.56 -8.18
CA ASN A 376 27.81 5.59 -9.60
C ASN A 376 28.22 4.30 -10.30
N CYS A 377 27.44 3.90 -11.31
CA CYS A 377 27.76 2.75 -12.14
C CYS A 377 28.98 3.05 -13.02
N ASN A 378 30.00 2.19 -12.97
CA ASN A 378 31.21 2.33 -13.77
C ASN A 378 30.96 2.21 -15.29
N SER A 379 29.83 1.61 -15.71
CA SER A 379 29.50 1.47 -17.13
C SER A 379 28.62 2.60 -17.68
N CYS A 380 27.62 3.08 -16.93
CA CYS A 380 26.64 4.05 -17.44
C CYS A 380 26.51 5.34 -16.63
N GLY A 381 27.26 5.48 -15.53
CA GLY A 381 27.25 6.68 -14.67
C GLY A 381 26.01 6.86 -13.78
N THR A 382 24.98 6.02 -13.92
CA THR A 382 23.75 6.10 -13.12
C THR A 382 24.02 5.90 -11.63
N LEU A 383 23.30 6.63 -10.77
CA LEU A 383 23.34 6.45 -9.32
C LEU A 383 22.88 5.05 -8.94
N LEU A 384 23.67 4.38 -8.11
CA LEU A 384 23.41 3.00 -7.72
C LEU A 384 22.57 2.92 -6.44
N PRO A 385 21.72 1.89 -6.30
CA PRO A 385 21.00 1.63 -5.05
C PRO A 385 21.94 1.47 -3.86
N LYS A 386 21.51 1.95 -2.68
CA LYS A 386 22.27 1.83 -1.43
C LYS A 386 21.60 0.83 -0.50
N LEU A 387 22.36 0.09 0.29
CA LEU A 387 21.84 -0.82 1.30
C LEU A 387 21.53 -0.07 2.60
N CYS A 388 20.44 -0.43 3.26
CA CYS A 388 20.13 0.06 4.59
C CYS A 388 21.13 -0.49 5.60
N ARG A 389 21.69 0.37 6.45
CA ARG A 389 22.67 -0.01 7.47
C ARG A 389 22.09 -0.87 8.59
N GLU A 390 20.79 -0.77 8.84
CA GLU A 390 20.14 -1.54 9.92
C GLU A 390 19.50 -2.84 9.44
N CYS A 391 18.75 -2.81 8.33
CA CYS A 391 18.01 -4.00 7.87
C CYS A 391 18.58 -4.65 6.60
N GLY A 392 19.57 -4.04 5.94
CA GLY A 392 20.14 -4.58 4.70
C GLY A 392 19.23 -4.48 3.47
N GLU A 393 18.11 -3.76 3.54
CA GLU A 393 17.20 -3.58 2.40
C GLU A 393 17.79 -2.62 1.36
N TRP A 394 17.58 -2.90 0.07
CA TRP A 394 17.99 -2.00 -1.00
C TRP A 394 17.09 -0.77 -1.05
N MET A 395 17.71 0.40 -1.15
CA MET A 395 17.04 1.69 -1.16
C MET A 395 17.41 2.49 -2.39
N ASP A 396 16.47 3.31 -2.84
CA ASP A 396 16.75 4.34 -3.83
C ASP A 396 17.92 5.22 -3.33
N PRO A 397 18.91 5.57 -4.17
CA PRO A 397 20.05 6.40 -3.78
C PRO A 397 19.62 7.73 -3.12
N LYS A 398 18.49 8.30 -3.56
CA LYS A 398 17.92 9.56 -3.05
C LYS A 398 16.92 9.36 -1.90
N ALA A 399 16.59 8.13 -1.52
CA ALA A 399 15.74 7.89 -0.35
C ALA A 399 16.38 8.55 0.88
N ARG A 400 15.56 9.26 1.67
CA ARG A 400 16.00 9.84 2.97
C ARG A 400 15.77 8.87 4.12
N PHE A 401 14.77 7.99 4.03
CA PHE A 401 14.43 6.99 5.03
C PHE A 401 14.35 5.60 4.38
N CYS A 402 14.69 4.56 5.16
CA CYS A 402 14.50 3.20 4.72
C CYS A 402 13.02 2.82 4.69
N PRO A 403 12.48 2.33 3.56
CA PRO A 403 11.08 1.90 3.48
C PRO A 403 10.80 0.63 4.31
N GLY A 404 11.81 -0.18 4.60
CA GLY A 404 11.68 -1.41 5.39
C GLY A 404 11.67 -1.19 6.90
N CYS A 405 12.64 -0.44 7.44
CA CYS A 405 12.81 -0.27 8.89
C CYS A 405 12.63 1.17 9.40
N GLY A 406 12.42 2.16 8.52
CA GLY A 406 12.20 3.57 8.90
C GLY A 406 13.46 4.35 9.27
N THR A 407 14.63 3.70 9.32
CA THR A 407 15.89 4.33 9.70
C THR A 407 16.32 5.40 8.70
N SER A 408 16.78 6.54 9.21
CA SER A 408 17.32 7.62 8.38
C SER A 408 18.57 7.15 7.64
N SER A 409 18.58 7.35 6.34
CA SER A 409 19.73 7.08 5.47
C SER A 409 20.59 8.33 5.21
N ILE A 410 20.25 9.44 5.87
CA ILE A 410 21.05 10.66 5.86
C ILE A 410 22.26 10.43 6.75
N LEU A 411 23.46 10.50 6.16
CA LEU A 411 24.69 10.47 6.93
C LEU A 411 24.86 11.81 7.63
N LYS A 412 25.22 11.76 8.91
CA LYS A 412 25.52 12.95 9.71
C LYS A 412 26.98 12.94 10.10
N CYS A 413 27.57 14.13 10.14
CA CYS A 413 28.91 14.32 10.67
C CYS A 413 28.95 13.86 12.13
N SER A 414 29.92 12.99 12.46
CA SER A 414 30.17 12.51 13.83
C SER A 414 30.41 13.64 14.84
N ASN A 415 30.92 14.79 14.39
CA ASN A 415 31.24 15.93 15.24
C ASN A 415 30.10 16.97 15.31
N CYS A 416 29.66 17.51 14.17
CA CYS A 416 28.71 18.64 14.13
C CYS A 416 27.28 18.26 13.72
N GLN A 417 26.99 16.98 13.46
CA GLN A 417 25.67 16.47 13.05
C GLN A 417 25.12 17.03 11.72
N ALA A 418 25.89 17.85 10.99
CA ALA A 418 25.53 18.32 9.65
C ALA A 418 25.42 17.14 8.67
N GLU A 419 24.56 17.28 7.66
CA GLU A 419 24.39 16.27 6.62
C GLU A 419 25.68 16.11 5.80
N VAL A 420 26.10 14.87 5.56
CA VAL A 420 27.27 14.54 4.73
C VAL A 420 26.87 13.59 3.60
N GLN A 421 27.55 13.70 2.45
CA GLN A 421 27.28 12.85 1.30
C GLN A 421 28.10 11.54 1.35
N HIS A 422 27.62 10.49 0.67
CA HIS A 422 28.38 9.24 0.52
C HIS A 422 29.68 9.50 -0.25
N GLY A 423 30.82 9.07 0.32
CA GLY A 423 32.15 9.26 -0.25
C GLY A 423 32.83 10.59 0.12
N GLN A 424 32.17 11.45 0.89
CA GLN A 424 32.72 12.71 1.37
C GLN A 424 33.75 12.46 2.48
N LYS A 425 35.04 12.78 2.24
CA LYS A 425 36.13 12.53 3.21
C LYS A 425 36.15 13.52 4.38
N PHE A 426 35.60 14.71 4.22
CA PHE A 426 35.59 15.77 5.24
C PHE A 426 34.24 16.46 5.29
N CYS A 427 33.73 16.77 6.49
CA CYS A 427 32.52 17.57 6.65
C CYS A 427 32.75 18.99 6.08
N MET A 428 31.85 19.47 5.22
CA MET A 428 31.98 20.81 4.63
C MET A 428 31.65 21.94 5.63
N GLU A 429 30.92 21.63 6.71
CA GLU A 429 30.57 22.62 7.74
C GLU A 429 31.66 22.78 8.80
N CYS A 430 32.31 21.68 9.22
CA CYS A 430 33.22 21.70 10.36
C CYS A 430 34.63 21.12 10.09
N GLY A 431 34.92 20.70 8.85
CA GLY A 431 36.22 20.15 8.45
C GLY A 431 36.59 18.79 9.04
N HIS A 432 35.73 18.17 9.86
CA HIS A 432 36.02 16.89 10.52
C HIS A 432 36.05 15.73 9.51
N ALA A 433 37.07 14.87 9.61
CA ALA A 433 37.21 13.70 8.75
C ALA A 433 36.04 12.73 8.96
N GLN A 434 35.42 12.28 7.87
CA GLN A 434 34.37 11.27 7.89
C GLN A 434 35.02 9.91 7.64
N THR A 435 34.63 8.90 8.42
CA THR A 435 35.13 7.51 8.29
C THR A 435 34.15 6.64 7.52
#